data_AF-A0A5P1ENH5-F1
#
_entry.id   AF-A0A5P1ENH5-F1
#
_cell.length_a   1.000
_cell.length_b   1.000
_cell.length_c   1.000
_cell.angle_alpha   90.00
_cell.angle_beta   90.00
_cell.angle_gamma   90.00
#
_symmetry.space_group_name_H-M   'P 1'
#
loop_
_entity.id
_entity.type
_entity.pdbx_description
1 polymer ?
#
loop_
_entity_poly.entity_id
_entity_poly.type
_entity_poly.pdbx_seq_one_letter_code
_entity_poly.pdbx_strand_id
1 'polypeptide(L)'
;MKIHSRSRARRAMEAKRKGRHAGYGKRKGTREARLPTKTLWMRRMRVLRRFLRKCRDDEKIDRHTYRDMYMKAKGSAFKNKRVLMESIHRSGAEKARAKALSDQFEAKRAKSKAGGEGKSARGEGRSFR
;
A
#
# COMPACT_ATOMS: atom_id res chain seq x y z
N MET A 1 -22.14 53.48 -5.50
CA MET A 1 -21.21 52.35 -5.21
C MET A 1 -21.12 51.47 -6.46
N LYS A 2 -19.93 51.25 -7.03
CA LYS A 2 -19.79 50.45 -8.28
C LYS A 2 -19.81 48.96 -7.96
N ILE A 3 -20.84 48.24 -8.39
CA ILE A 3 -21.00 46.80 -8.14
C ILE A 3 -20.09 46.00 -9.09
N HIS A 4 -19.20 45.17 -8.54
CA HIS A 4 -18.38 44.24 -9.32
C HIS A 4 -18.96 42.82 -9.27
N SER A 5 -19.80 42.47 -10.26
CA SER A 5 -20.41 41.14 -10.35
C SER A 5 -19.38 40.06 -10.71
N ARG A 6 -19.38 38.96 -9.94
CA ARG A 6 -18.51 37.79 -10.15
C ARG A 6 -19.13 36.71 -11.04
N SER A 7 -20.32 36.93 -11.61
CA SER A 7 -21.06 35.91 -12.37
C SER A 7 -20.24 35.30 -13.52
N ARG A 8 -19.61 36.15 -14.34
CA ARG A 8 -18.76 35.72 -15.46
C ARG A 8 -17.52 34.93 -15.00
N ALA A 9 -16.87 35.39 -13.94
CA ALA A 9 -15.70 34.70 -13.37
C ALA A 9 -16.06 33.31 -12.82
N ARG A 10 -17.21 33.18 -12.14
CA ARG A 10 -17.71 31.89 -11.63
C ARG A 10 -18.01 30.92 -12.79
N ARG A 11 -18.73 31.38 -13.82
CA ARG A 11 -19.03 30.58 -15.02
C ARG A 11 -17.76 30.08 -15.71
N ALA A 12 -16.73 30.93 -15.82
CA ALA A 12 -15.44 30.56 -16.39
C ALA A 12 -14.69 29.52 -15.52
N MET A 13 -14.69 29.67 -14.19
CA MET A 13 -14.08 28.70 -13.28
C MET A 13 -14.78 27.33 -13.35
N GLU A 14 -16.11 27.30 -13.44
CA GLU A 14 -16.88 26.07 -13.57
C GLU A 14 -16.57 25.34 -14.89
N ALA A 15 -16.50 26.08 -16.00
CA ALA A 15 -16.10 25.52 -17.29
C ALA A 15 -14.67 24.94 -17.24
N LYS A 16 -13.72 25.65 -16.60
CA LYS A 16 -12.36 25.15 -16.38
C LYS A 16 -12.32 23.90 -15.51
N ARG A 17 -13.15 23.82 -14.46
CA ARG A 17 -13.25 22.64 -13.59
C ARG A 17 -13.75 21.40 -14.34
N LYS A 18 -14.63 21.60 -15.32
CA LYS A 18 -15.08 20.58 -16.28
C LYS A 18 -14.03 20.23 -17.36
N GLY A 19 -12.83 20.81 -17.31
CA GLY A 19 -11.73 20.53 -18.24
C GLY A 19 -11.72 21.37 -19.52
N ARG A 20 -12.67 22.32 -19.68
CA ARG A 20 -12.72 23.19 -20.87
C ARG A 20 -11.63 24.26 -20.84
N HIS A 21 -11.27 24.78 -22.01
CA HIS A 21 -10.27 25.85 -22.19
C HIS A 21 -8.85 25.50 -21.69
N ALA A 22 -8.48 24.21 -21.64
CA ALA A 22 -7.17 23.72 -21.18
C ALA A 22 -6.24 23.23 -22.31
N GLY A 23 -6.62 23.42 -23.59
CA GLY A 23 -5.82 23.02 -24.76
C GLY A 23 -4.57 23.89 -24.98
N TYR A 24 -3.64 23.42 -25.82
CA TYR A 24 -2.31 24.03 -26.01
C TYR A 24 -2.37 25.52 -26.36
N GLY A 25 -3.26 25.96 -27.25
CA GLY A 25 -3.37 27.37 -27.65
C GLY A 25 -3.81 28.34 -26.55
N LYS A 26 -4.35 27.85 -25.42
CA LYS A 26 -4.66 28.68 -24.24
C LYS A 26 -3.60 28.55 -23.13
N ARG A 27 -2.59 27.70 -23.31
CA ARG A 27 -1.51 27.53 -22.34
C ARG A 27 -0.45 28.60 -22.57
N LYS A 28 -0.25 29.45 -21.57
CA LYS A 28 0.88 30.37 -21.46
C LYS A 28 1.84 29.87 -20.37
N GLY A 29 3.13 30.15 -20.54
CA GLY A 29 4.21 29.72 -19.65
C GLY A 29 4.59 28.24 -19.79
N THR A 30 5.74 27.87 -19.23
CA THR A 30 6.24 26.49 -19.25
C THR A 30 5.44 25.56 -18.33
N ARG A 31 5.57 24.23 -18.53
CA ARG A 31 4.93 23.23 -17.66
C ARG A 31 5.35 23.41 -16.20
N GLU A 32 6.64 23.64 -15.96
CA GLU A 32 7.20 23.79 -14.62
C GLU A 32 6.71 25.08 -13.93
N ALA A 33 6.55 26.19 -14.67
CA ALA A 33 5.98 27.43 -14.14
C ALA A 33 4.50 27.29 -13.74
N ARG A 34 3.72 26.54 -14.53
CA ARG A 34 2.28 26.34 -14.28
C ARG A 34 2.03 25.40 -13.10
N LEU A 35 2.83 24.34 -12.97
CA LEU A 35 2.77 23.38 -11.87
C LEU A 35 4.13 22.70 -11.67
N PRO A 36 4.92 23.13 -10.68
CA PRO A 36 6.25 22.59 -10.48
C PRO A 36 6.26 21.09 -10.18
N THR A 37 7.20 20.37 -10.79
CA THR A 37 7.39 18.93 -10.62
C THR A 37 7.71 18.59 -9.16
N LYS A 38 8.46 19.45 -8.47
CA LYS A 38 8.73 19.31 -7.02
C LYS A 38 7.44 19.28 -6.20
N THR A 39 6.48 20.15 -6.52
CA THR A 39 5.17 20.20 -5.84
C THR A 39 4.37 18.93 -6.07
N LEU A 40 4.37 18.41 -7.31
CA LEU A 40 3.73 17.14 -7.64
C LEU A 40 4.35 15.96 -6.87
N TRP A 41 5.69 15.89 -6.81
CA TRP A 41 6.40 14.87 -6.06
C TRP A 41 6.08 14.91 -4.57
N MET A 42 6.09 16.10 -3.95
CA MET A 42 5.72 16.28 -2.54
C MET A 42 4.28 15.83 -2.28
N ARG A 43 3.32 16.24 -3.12
CA ARG A 43 1.93 15.81 -3.01
C ARG A 43 1.80 14.29 -3.09
N ARG A 44 2.48 13.66 -4.06
CA ARG A 44 2.48 12.20 -4.23
C ARG A 44 3.05 11.49 -3.00
N MET A 45 4.22 11.91 -2.51
CA MET A 45 4.85 11.32 -1.32
C MET A 45 3.96 11.44 -0.09
N ARG A 46 3.34 12.60 0.14
CA ARG A 46 2.42 12.82 1.27
C ARG A 46 1.20 11.90 1.21
N VAL A 47 0.58 11.76 0.03
CA VAL A 47 -0.58 10.89 -0.16
C VAL A 47 -0.24 9.41 0.11
N LEU A 48 0.88 8.93 -0.45
CA LEU A 48 1.31 7.54 -0.26
C LEU A 48 1.65 7.24 1.20
N ARG A 49 2.42 8.12 1.87
CA ARG A 49 2.83 7.92 3.27
C ARG A 49 1.67 8.05 4.24
N ARG A 50 0.72 8.96 4.00
CA ARG A 50 -0.50 9.07 4.80
C ARG A 50 -1.36 7.81 4.67
N PHE A 51 -1.46 7.24 3.47
CA PHE A 51 -2.19 6.00 3.25
C PHE A 51 -1.51 4.82 3.94
N LEU A 52 -0.19 4.66 3.83
CA LEU A 52 0.55 3.62 4.55
C LEU A 52 0.38 3.71 6.07
N ARG A 53 0.43 4.93 6.62
CA ARG A 53 0.19 5.17 8.05
C ARG A 53 -1.21 4.70 8.45
N LYS A 54 -2.23 5.14 7.72
CA LYS A 54 -3.61 4.72 7.98
C LYS A 54 -3.77 3.19 7.93
N CYS A 55 -3.22 2.53 6.92
CA CYS A 55 -3.33 1.07 6.82
C CYS A 55 -2.60 0.33 7.95
N ARG A 56 -1.54 0.91 8.53
CA ARG A 56 -0.87 0.38 9.72
C ARG A 56 -1.73 0.59 10.96
N ASP A 57 -2.31 1.78 11.12
CA ASP A 57 -3.16 2.11 12.27
C ASP A 57 -4.48 1.31 12.25
N ASP A 58 -5.00 0.99 11.06
CA ASP A 58 -6.13 0.07 10.84
C ASP A 58 -5.71 -1.44 10.93
N GLU A 59 -4.47 -1.74 11.31
CA GLU A 59 -3.88 -3.10 11.42
C GLU A 59 -3.92 -3.97 10.15
N LYS A 60 -4.16 -3.37 8.97
CA LYS A 60 -4.13 -4.07 7.68
C LYS A 60 -2.72 -4.44 7.23
N ILE A 61 -1.70 -3.79 7.80
CA ILE A 61 -0.31 -4.08 7.55
C ILE A 61 0.51 -4.04 8.83
N ASP A 62 1.35 -5.05 9.00
CA ASP A 62 2.34 -5.11 10.05
C ASP A 62 3.45 -4.04 9.89
N ARG A 63 4.11 -3.69 11.01
CA ARG A 63 5.23 -2.75 11.11
C ARG A 63 6.37 -3.05 10.14
N HIS A 64 6.73 -4.32 9.93
CA HIS A 64 7.82 -4.68 9.01
C HIS A 64 7.43 -4.38 7.56
N THR A 65 6.22 -4.80 7.17
CA THR A 65 5.67 -4.51 5.84
C THR A 65 5.58 -3.00 5.59
N TYR A 66 5.15 -2.23 6.59
CA TYR A 66 5.10 -0.77 6.51
C TYR A 66 6.48 -0.18 6.21
N ARG A 67 7.54 -0.64 6.90
CA ARG A 67 8.90 -0.12 6.70
C ARG A 67 9.40 -0.37 5.27
N ASP A 68 9.19 -1.56 4.75
CA ASP A 68 9.62 -1.91 3.38
C ASP A 68 8.88 -1.08 2.33
N MET A 69 7.55 -0.98 2.47
CA MET A 69 6.75 -0.19 1.54
C MET A 69 7.03 1.30 1.65
N TYR A 70 7.40 1.81 2.83
CA TYR A 70 7.81 3.19 3.02
C TYR A 70 9.08 3.52 2.22
N MET A 71 10.08 2.61 2.26
CA MET A 71 11.31 2.76 1.50
C MET A 71 11.06 2.65 -0.01
N LYS A 72 10.23 1.69 -0.45
CA LYS A 72 9.79 1.57 -1.86
C LYS A 72 9.05 2.81 -2.35
N ALA A 73 8.22 3.43 -1.51
CA ALA A 73 7.54 4.69 -1.83
C ALA A 73 8.55 5.84 -2.06
N LYS A 74 9.57 5.98 -1.20
CA LYS A 74 10.67 6.95 -1.40
C LYS A 74 11.37 6.72 -2.74
N GLY A 75 11.56 5.45 -3.12
CA GLY A 75 12.16 5.03 -4.40
C GLY A 75 11.26 5.17 -5.64
N SER A 76 10.08 5.81 -5.57
CA SER A 76 9.20 6.02 -6.74
C SER A 76 8.65 4.73 -7.38
N ALA A 77 8.65 3.62 -6.63
CA ALA A 77 8.06 2.34 -7.06
C ALA A 77 6.55 2.45 -7.30
N PHE A 78 5.88 3.32 -6.51
CA PHE A 78 4.43 3.55 -6.63
C PHE A 78 4.15 4.89 -7.32
N LYS A 79 3.44 4.85 -8.46
CA LYS A 79 3.09 6.07 -9.21
C LYS A 79 1.85 6.78 -8.65
N ASN A 80 0.91 6.02 -8.07
CA ASN A 80 -0.34 6.54 -7.51
C ASN A 80 -0.81 5.66 -6.34
N LYS A 81 -1.81 6.16 -5.59
CA LYS A 81 -2.34 5.46 -4.40
C LYS A 81 -2.89 4.07 -4.74
N ARG A 82 -3.47 3.90 -5.93
CA ARG A 82 -4.06 2.63 -6.39
C ARG A 82 -2.99 1.54 -6.51
N VAL A 83 -1.89 1.82 -7.21
CA VAL A 83 -0.78 0.87 -7.37
C VAL A 83 -0.18 0.46 -6.01
N LEU A 84 -0.12 1.39 -5.05
CA LEU A 84 0.29 1.06 -3.69
C LEU A 84 -0.71 0.11 -3.00
N MET A 85 -2.01 0.35 -3.13
CA MET A 85 -3.05 -0.52 -2.58
C MET A 85 -2.98 -1.94 -3.17
N GLU A 86 -2.84 -2.05 -4.49
CA GLU A 86 -2.63 -3.33 -5.19
C GLU A 86 -1.40 -4.08 -4.67
N SER A 87 -0.29 -3.35 -4.43
CA SER A 87 0.93 -3.93 -3.87
C SER A 87 0.75 -4.44 -2.43
N ILE A 88 -0.03 -3.74 -1.61
CA ILE A 88 -0.33 -4.18 -0.23
C ILE A 88 -1.12 -5.48 -0.28
N HIS A 89 -2.16 -5.55 -1.09
CA HIS A 89 -2.97 -6.77 -1.21
C HIS A 89 -2.16 -7.95 -1.73
N ARG A 90 -1.31 -7.72 -2.75
CA ARG A 90 -0.41 -8.74 -3.27
C ARG A 90 0.55 -9.27 -2.19
N SER A 91 1.21 -8.37 -1.47
CA SER A 91 2.14 -8.75 -0.40
C SER A 91 1.44 -9.47 0.74
N GLY A 92 0.22 -9.06 1.09
CA GLY A 92 -0.61 -9.77 2.08
C GLY A 92 -0.94 -11.19 1.64
N ALA A 93 -1.34 -11.38 0.38
CA ALA A 93 -1.63 -12.70 -0.18
C ALA A 93 -0.37 -13.60 -0.22
N GLU A 94 0.79 -13.06 -0.58
CA GLU A 94 2.07 -13.79 -0.57
C GLU A 94 2.44 -14.25 0.84
N LYS A 95 2.29 -13.38 1.85
CA LYS A 95 2.54 -13.73 3.25
C LYS A 95 1.58 -14.80 3.77
N ALA A 96 0.30 -14.72 3.43
CA ALA A 96 -0.68 -15.72 3.82
C ALA A 96 -0.34 -17.11 3.24
N ARG A 97 0.10 -17.17 1.97
CA ARG A 97 0.57 -18.43 1.36
C ARG A 97 1.81 -18.97 2.04
N ALA A 98 2.79 -18.12 2.33
CA ALA A 98 4.01 -18.53 3.03
C ALA A 98 3.71 -19.08 4.44
N LYS A 99 2.79 -18.43 5.16
CA LYS A 99 2.32 -18.90 6.47
C LYS A 99 1.66 -20.26 6.39
N ALA A 100 0.72 -20.44 5.45
CA ALA A 100 0.02 -21.72 5.29
C ALA A 100 0.98 -22.89 4.99
N LEU A 101 2.03 -22.62 4.20
CA LEU A 101 3.06 -23.61 3.91
C LEU A 101 3.91 -23.95 5.15
N SER A 102 4.30 -22.94 5.94
CA SER A 102 5.02 -23.13 7.21
C SER A 102 4.20 -23.96 8.21
N ASP A 103 2.93 -23.57 8.40
CA ASP A 103 2.00 -24.25 9.30
C ASP A 103 1.83 -25.73 8.89
N GLN A 104 1.83 -26.03 7.58
CA GLN A 104 1.77 -27.40 7.06
C GLN A 104 3.02 -28.21 7.42
N PHE A 105 4.22 -27.62 7.31
CA PHE A 105 5.47 -28.29 7.66
C PHE A 105 5.60 -28.52 9.16
N GLU A 106 5.18 -27.55 9.98
CA GLU A 106 5.16 -27.67 11.44
C GLU A 106 4.20 -28.76 11.89
N ALA A 107 3.00 -28.84 11.30
CA ALA A 107 2.04 -29.91 11.58
C ALA A 107 2.63 -31.30 11.25
N LYS A 108 3.34 -31.44 10.11
CA LYS A 108 4.03 -32.68 9.76
C LYS A 108 5.14 -33.03 10.75
N ARG A 109 5.95 -32.06 11.18
CA ARG A 109 7.01 -32.27 12.19
C ARG A 109 6.42 -32.67 13.54
N ALA A 110 5.38 -31.99 14.00
CA ALA A 110 4.70 -32.30 15.26
C ALA A 110 4.12 -33.72 15.24
N LYS A 111 3.46 -34.11 14.14
CA LYS A 111 2.94 -35.48 13.96
C LYS A 111 4.06 -36.53 14.00
N SER A 112 5.19 -36.26 13.34
CA SER A 112 6.35 -37.16 13.36
C SER A 112 6.94 -37.30 14.77
N LYS A 113 7.06 -36.19 15.50
CA LYS A 113 7.59 -36.17 16.87
C LYS A 113 6.70 -36.97 17.83
N ALA A 114 5.40 -36.72 17.80
CA ALA A 114 4.42 -37.45 18.61
C ALA A 114 4.40 -38.96 18.29
N GLY A 115 4.56 -39.32 17.00
CA GLY A 115 4.69 -40.72 16.60
C GLY A 115 5.98 -41.39 17.10
N GLY A 116 7.08 -40.63 17.21
CA GLY A 116 8.34 -41.10 17.79
C GLY A 116 8.24 -41.31 19.30
N GLU A 117 7.74 -40.33 20.03
CA GLU A 117 7.52 -40.40 21.49
C GLU A 117 6.54 -41.52 21.86
N GLY A 118 5.49 -41.74 21.05
CA GLY A 118 4.58 -42.88 21.24
C GLY A 118 5.23 -44.24 21.02
N LYS A 119 6.28 -44.34 20.20
CA LYS A 119 7.04 -45.59 20.00
C LYS A 119 8.03 -45.83 21.13
N SER A 120 8.75 -44.81 21.59
CA SER A 120 9.69 -44.94 22.71
C SER A 120 8.97 -45.35 24.00
N ALA A 121 7.83 -44.72 24.32
CA ALA A 121 7.03 -45.05 25.50
C ALA A 121 6.48 -46.50 25.47
N ARG A 122 6.11 -47.01 24.29
CA ARG A 122 5.71 -48.42 24.13
C ARG A 122 6.89 -49.40 24.29
N GLY A 123 8.09 -48.99 23.91
CA GLY A 123 9.32 -49.77 24.07
C GLY A 123 9.68 -49.95 25.55
N GLU A 124 9.67 -48.85 26.31
CA GLU A 124 9.95 -48.86 27.75
C GLU A 124 8.91 -49.67 28.55
N GLY A 125 7.62 -49.55 28.19
CA GLY A 125 6.56 -50.36 28.81
C GLY A 125 6.63 -51.87 28.50
N ARG A 126 7.38 -52.27 27.46
CA ARG A 126 7.67 -53.68 27.14
C ARG A 126 8.92 -54.19 27.84
N SER A 127 9.92 -53.35 28.09
CA SER A 127 11.15 -53.74 28.79
C SER A 127 10.99 -53.88 30.31
N PHE A 128 9.92 -53.33 30.88
CA PHE A 128 9.59 -53.46 32.30
C PHE A 128 8.69 -54.67 32.61
N ARG A 129 8.40 -55.53 31.62
CA ARG A 129 7.54 -56.70 31.75
C ARG A 129 8.34 -57.99 31.58
#